data_AF-A0A946TX72-F1
#
_entry.id   AF-A0A946TX72-F1
#
_cell.length_a   1.000
_cell.length_b   1.000
_cell.length_c   1.000
_cell.angle_alpha   90.00
_cell.angle_beta   90.00
_cell.angle_gamma   90.00
#
_symmetry.space_group_name_H-M   'P 1'
#
loop_
_entity.id
_entity.type
_entity.pdbx_description
1 polymer ?
#
loop_
_entity_poly.entity_id
_entity_poly.type
_entity_poly.pdbx_seq_one_letter_code
_entity_poly.pdbx_strand_id
1 'polypeptide(L)'
;MTSITKLSILIGSLLTALGVALYFSTGKASVTALIPSFIGIPILICGVLAKDEKKRKVVAHIALTLALLGALAGYGRGLPKLFGGDSGTAILGMLAMSVICTVYVIACVRSFIAARKS
;
A
#
# COMPACT_ATOMS: atom_id res chain seq x y z
N MET A 1 -13.85 7.71 -13.12
CA MET A 1 -12.96 8.03 -11.97
C MET A 1 -13.40 7.41 -10.64
N THR A 2 -14.57 6.78 -10.52
CA THR A 2 -15.02 6.04 -9.32
C THR A 2 -14.20 4.78 -9.02
N SER A 3 -13.47 4.24 -10.01
CA SER A 3 -12.58 3.08 -9.81
C SER A 3 -11.40 3.37 -8.88
N ILE A 4 -10.80 4.57 -8.88
CA ILE A 4 -9.66 4.88 -7.98
C ILE A 4 -10.11 4.85 -6.52
N THR A 5 -11.26 5.44 -6.20
CA THR A 5 -11.81 5.46 -4.83
C THR A 5 -11.99 4.03 -4.31
N LYS A 6 -12.64 3.17 -5.10
CA LYS A 6 -12.85 1.75 -4.75
C LYS A 6 -11.53 0.99 -4.63
N LEU A 7 -10.61 1.20 -5.57
CA LEU A 7 -9.28 0.57 -5.56
C LEU A 7 -8.47 0.97 -4.32
N SER A 8 -8.50 2.25 -3.93
CA SER A 8 -7.76 2.75 -2.76
C SER A 8 -8.30 2.16 -1.47
N ILE A 9 -9.62 2.03 -1.34
CA ILE A 9 -10.27 1.37 -0.21
C ILE A 9 -9.90 -0.13 -0.18
N LEU A 10 -9.97 -0.81 -1.32
CA LEU A 10 -9.64 -2.23 -1.43
C LEU A 10 -8.16 -2.48 -1.07
N ILE A 11 -7.24 -1.72 -1.64
CA ILE A 11 -5.80 -1.90 -1.39
C ILE A 11 -5.44 -1.49 0.04
N GLY A 12 -5.99 -0.37 0.53
CA GLY A 12 -5.78 0.05 1.91
C GLY A 12 -6.28 -0.98 2.93
N SER A 13 -7.46 -1.57 2.69
CA SER A 13 -7.99 -2.63 3.55
C SER A 13 -7.20 -3.92 3.44
N LEU A 14 -6.76 -4.31 2.24
CA LEU A 14 -5.92 -5.49 2.02
C LEU A 14 -4.57 -5.36 2.74
N LEU A 15 -3.88 -4.21 2.61
CA LEU A 15 -2.62 -3.96 3.32
C LEU A 15 -2.80 -3.96 4.84
N THR A 16 -3.91 -3.37 5.31
CA THR A 16 -4.23 -3.33 6.74
C THR A 16 -4.46 -4.73 7.28
N ALA A 17 -5.28 -5.53 6.60
CA ALA A 17 -5.54 -6.92 6.96
C ALA A 17 -4.26 -7.77 6.91
N LEU A 18 -3.42 -7.58 5.89
CA LEU A 18 -2.14 -8.27 5.76
C LEU A 18 -1.23 -8.02 6.96
N GLY A 19 -1.01 -6.75 7.34
CA GLY A 19 -0.14 -6.44 8.48
C GLY A 19 -0.68 -6.95 9.82
N VAL A 20 -2.01 -6.90 10.02
CA VAL A 20 -2.65 -7.49 11.21
C VAL A 20 -2.47 -9.01 11.22
N ALA A 21 -2.74 -9.69 10.10
CA ALA A 21 -2.58 -11.14 9.99
C ALA A 21 -1.13 -11.58 10.24
N LEU A 22 -0.15 -10.86 9.70
CA LEU A 22 1.27 -11.13 9.94
C LEU A 22 1.63 -10.94 11.41
N TYR A 23 1.13 -9.90 12.08
CA TYR A 23 1.38 -9.69 13.50
C TYR A 23 0.90 -10.86 14.36
N PHE A 24 -0.33 -11.33 14.13
CA PHE A 24 -0.87 -12.48 14.85
C PHE A 24 -0.13 -13.77 14.52
N SER A 25 0.27 -13.97 13.26
CA SER A 25 1.07 -15.13 12.82
C SER A 25 2.42 -15.21 13.54
N THR A 26 3.03 -14.08 13.88
CA THR A 26 4.28 -14.02 14.68
C THR A 26 4.06 -14.17 16.19
N GLY A 27 2.86 -14.55 16.64
CA GLY A 27 2.54 -14.62 18.07
C GLY A 27 2.58 -13.26 18.77
N LYS A 28 2.36 -12.17 18.02
CA LYS A 28 2.44 -10.77 18.50
C LYS A 28 3.85 -10.32 18.93
N ALA A 29 4.88 -11.09 18.58
CA ALA A 29 6.27 -10.78 18.94
C ALA A 29 6.90 -9.72 18.04
N SER A 30 6.43 -9.56 16.79
CA SER A 30 7.11 -8.73 15.79
C SER A 30 6.27 -7.52 15.39
N VAL A 31 6.50 -6.38 16.04
CA VAL A 31 5.83 -5.10 15.71
C VAL A 31 6.14 -4.64 14.28
N THR A 32 7.29 -5.03 13.73
CA THR A 32 7.67 -4.73 12.34
C THR A 32 6.76 -5.44 11.32
N ALA A 33 6.05 -6.50 11.71
CA ALA A 33 5.04 -7.13 10.86
C ALA A 33 3.82 -6.22 10.58
N LEU A 34 3.60 -5.16 11.37
CA LEU A 34 2.51 -4.19 11.15
C LEU A 34 2.84 -3.10 10.13
N ILE A 35 4.07 -3.04 9.62
CA ILE A 35 4.47 -2.01 8.64
C ILE A 35 3.49 -1.92 7.44
N PRO A 36 2.97 -3.03 6.88
CA PRO A 36 1.92 -2.98 5.85
C PRO A 36 0.66 -2.24 6.29
N SER A 37 0.24 -2.38 7.55
CA SER A 37 -0.93 -1.68 8.09
C SER A 37 -0.67 -0.19 8.28
N PHE A 38 0.55 0.21 8.67
CA PHE A 38 0.91 1.63 8.80
C PHE A 38 0.84 2.39 7.47
N ILE A 39 1.02 1.72 6.34
CA ILE A 39 0.83 2.29 5.00
C ILE A 39 -0.61 2.09 4.50
N GLY A 40 -1.21 0.93 4.79
CA GLY A 40 -2.58 0.60 4.41
C GLY A 40 -3.63 1.55 4.99
N ILE A 41 -3.51 1.91 6.27
CA ILE A 41 -4.48 2.77 6.97
C ILE A 41 -4.56 4.17 6.33
N PRO A 42 -3.46 4.91 6.12
CA PRO A 42 -3.49 6.18 5.40
C PRO A 42 -4.08 6.08 3.99
N ILE A 43 -3.75 5.03 3.23
CA ILE A 43 -4.31 4.81 1.87
C ILE A 43 -5.82 4.57 1.95
N LEU A 44 -6.29 3.81 2.94
CA LEU A 44 -7.70 3.55 3.17
C LEU A 44 -8.46 4.85 3.50
N ILE A 45 -7.91 5.66 4.41
CA ILE A 45 -8.47 6.97 4.78
C ILE A 45 -8.56 7.87 3.54
N CYS A 46 -7.51 7.91 2.73
CA CYS A 46 -7.52 8.63 1.46
C CYS A 46 -8.61 8.08 0.51
N GLY A 47 -8.78 6.77 0.44
CA GLY A 47 -9.87 6.14 -0.33
C GLY A 47 -11.26 6.60 0.12
N VAL A 48 -11.49 6.73 1.42
CA VAL A 48 -12.77 7.23 1.96
C VAL A 48 -12.95 8.72 1.66
N LEU A 49 -11.92 9.54 1.87
CA LEU A 49 -11.93 10.97 1.59
C LEU A 49 -12.10 11.28 0.09
N ALA A 50 -11.63 10.40 -0.79
CA ALA A 50 -11.79 10.53 -2.25
C ALA A 50 -13.23 10.30 -2.74
N LYS A 51 -14.19 10.02 -1.85
CA LYS A 51 -15.64 10.05 -2.16
C LYS A 51 -16.14 11.48 -2.40
N ASP A 52 -15.51 12.47 -1.76
CA ASP A 52 -15.80 13.89 -2.00
C ASP A 52 -15.15 14.34 -3.32
N GLU A 53 -15.97 14.71 -4.32
CA GLU A 53 -15.49 15.09 -5.65
C GLU A 53 -14.53 16.28 -5.63
N LYS A 54 -14.71 17.23 -4.69
CA LYS A 54 -13.86 18.43 -4.58
C LYS A 54 -12.44 18.07 -4.18
N LYS A 55 -12.28 17.05 -3.33
CA LYS A 55 -10.99 16.62 -2.76
C LYS A 55 -10.37 15.43 -3.50
N ARG A 56 -11.15 14.73 -4.33
CA ARG A 56 -10.75 13.49 -5.03
C ARG A 56 -9.40 13.57 -5.73
N LYS A 57 -9.11 14.66 -6.46
CA LYS A 57 -7.84 14.79 -7.22
C LYS A 57 -6.62 14.86 -6.30
N VAL A 58 -6.70 15.67 -5.24
CA VAL A 58 -5.61 15.86 -4.27
C VAL A 58 -5.39 14.58 -3.48
N VAL A 59 -6.47 14.01 -2.96
CA VAL A 59 -6.41 12.80 -2.14
C VAL A 59 -5.91 11.59 -2.94
N ALA A 60 -6.24 11.49 -4.24
CA ALA A 60 -5.69 10.45 -5.11
C ALA A 60 -4.17 10.59 -5.31
N HIS A 61 -3.64 11.82 -5.40
CA HIS A 61 -2.19 12.03 -5.46
C HIS A 61 -1.52 11.68 -4.12
N ILE A 62 -2.14 12.06 -2.99
CA ILE A 62 -1.63 11.69 -1.66
C ILE A 62 -1.56 10.16 -1.52
N ALA A 63 -2.63 9.45 -1.86
CA ALA A 63 -2.65 7.99 -1.81
C ALA A 63 -1.59 7.36 -2.73
N LEU A 64 -1.41 7.90 -3.94
CA LEU A 64 -0.35 7.48 -4.85
C LEU A 64 1.04 7.68 -4.23
N THR A 65 1.32 8.85 -3.64
CA THR A 65 2.62 9.12 -3.01
C THR A 65 2.89 8.22 -1.82
N LEU A 66 1.88 7.92 -1.00
CA LEU A 66 2.00 7.00 0.12
C LEU A 66 2.31 5.58 -0.35
N ALA A 67 1.63 5.11 -1.38
CA ALA A 67 1.90 3.81 -1.96
C ALA A 67 3.28 3.74 -2.61
N LEU A 68 3.72 4.80 -3.29
CA LEU A 68 5.06 4.87 -3.87
C LEU A 68 6.13 4.81 -2.79
N LEU A 69 5.98 5.57 -1.70
CA LEU A 69 6.87 5.51 -0.54
C LEU A 69 6.86 4.12 0.10
N GLY A 70 5.69 3.49 0.20
CA GLY A 70 5.55 2.12 0.69
C GLY A 70 6.33 1.11 -0.16
N ALA A 71 6.21 1.19 -1.49
CA ALA A 71 6.95 0.34 -2.41
C ALA A 71 8.47 0.53 -2.29
N LEU A 72 8.93 1.80 -2.29
CA LEU A 72 10.35 2.13 -2.17
C LEU A 72 10.93 1.68 -0.83
N ALA A 73 10.21 1.92 0.28
CA ALA A 73 10.65 1.50 1.60
C ALA A 73 10.69 -0.04 1.72
N GLY A 74 9.68 -0.73 1.20
CA GLY A 74 9.60 -2.18 1.23
C GLY A 74 10.67 -2.85 0.37
N TYR A 75 10.92 -2.37 -0.85
CA TYR A 75 12.01 -2.90 -1.69
C TYR A 75 13.39 -2.53 -1.15
N GLY A 76 13.58 -1.27 -0.74
CA GLY A 76 14.86 -0.75 -0.26
C GLY A 76 15.37 -1.44 1.02
N ARG A 77 14.46 -1.89 1.90
CA ARG A 77 14.83 -2.67 3.10
C ARG A 77 14.62 -4.16 2.96
N GLY A 78 13.62 -4.61 2.20
CA GLY A 78 13.26 -6.01 2.08
C GLY A 78 14.22 -6.79 1.17
N LEU A 79 14.60 -6.24 0.01
CA LEU A 79 15.48 -6.95 -0.93
C LEU A 79 16.89 -7.20 -0.35
N PRO A 80 17.60 -6.22 0.22
CA PRO A 80 18.93 -6.48 0.76
C PRO A 80 18.93 -7.53 1.87
N LYS A 81 17.90 -7.52 2.73
CA LYS A 81 17.78 -8.50 3.80
C LYS A 81 17.46 -9.89 3.28
N LEU A 82 16.59 -9.99 2.27
CA LEU A 82 16.28 -11.27 1.62
C LEU A 82 17.53 -11.88 0.96
N PHE A 83 18.30 -11.07 0.23
CA PHE A 83 19.56 -11.54 -0.38
C PHE A 83 20.65 -11.84 0.65
N GLY A 84 20.59 -11.20 1.82
CA GLY A 84 21.43 -11.54 2.98
C GLY A 84 21.01 -12.82 3.71
N GLY A 85 20.00 -13.55 3.23
CA GLY A 85 19.52 -14.82 3.80
C GLY A 85 18.42 -14.69 4.85
N ASP A 86 17.99 -13.48 5.19
CA ASP A 86 16.91 -13.26 6.14
C ASP A 86 15.55 -13.39 5.44
N SER A 87 14.85 -14.47 5.76
CA SER A 87 13.53 -14.83 5.24
C SER A 87 12.46 -14.73 6.33
N GLY A 88 12.70 -13.90 7.35
CA GLY A 88 11.73 -13.64 8.41
C GLY A 88 10.38 -13.16 7.87
N THR A 89 9.31 -13.52 8.57
CA THR A 89 7.93 -13.15 8.23
C THR A 89 7.73 -11.65 8.04
N ALA A 90 8.47 -10.81 8.78
CA ALA A 90 8.44 -9.36 8.63
C ALA A 90 9.01 -8.90 7.27
N ILE A 91 10.05 -9.55 6.76
CA ILE A 91 10.66 -9.21 5.45
C ILE A 91 9.73 -9.68 4.33
N LEU A 92 9.22 -10.90 4.43
CA LEU A 92 8.18 -11.39 3.50
C LEU A 92 6.98 -10.45 3.48
N GLY A 93 6.55 -9.96 4.65
CA GLY A 93 5.49 -8.95 4.77
C GLY A 93 5.83 -7.63 4.08
N MET A 94 7.05 -7.11 4.25
CA MET A 94 7.52 -5.90 3.57
C MET A 94 7.56 -6.06 2.05
N LEU A 95 7.99 -7.23 1.55
CA LEU A 95 8.04 -7.50 0.12
C LEU A 95 6.64 -7.72 -0.47
N ALA A 96 5.75 -8.39 0.24
CA ALA A 96 4.35 -8.50 -0.16
C ALA A 96 3.70 -7.12 -0.24
N MET A 97 3.92 -6.27 0.78
CA MET A 97 3.46 -4.89 0.78
C MET A 97 4.02 -4.10 -0.41
N SER A 98 5.32 -4.22 -0.71
CA SER A 98 5.92 -3.47 -1.81
C SER A 98 5.36 -3.86 -3.17
N VAL A 99 5.09 -5.15 -3.39
CA VAL A 99 4.42 -5.65 -4.60
C VAL A 99 3.01 -5.07 -4.71
N ILE A 100 2.20 -5.14 -3.65
CA ILE A 100 0.83 -4.62 -3.67
C ILE A 100 0.82 -3.10 -3.90
N CYS A 101 1.71 -2.35 -3.24
CA CYS A 101 1.87 -0.92 -3.45
C CYS A 101 2.26 -0.59 -4.91
N THR A 102 3.14 -1.38 -5.51
CA THR A 102 3.57 -1.19 -6.91
C THR A 102 2.41 -1.41 -7.88
N VAL A 103 1.62 -2.47 -7.69
CA VAL A 103 0.41 -2.73 -8.50
C VAL A 103 -0.56 -1.56 -8.38
N TYR A 104 -0.78 -1.04 -7.18
CA TYR A 104 -1.66 0.10 -6.95
C TYR A 104 -1.14 1.38 -7.64
N VAL A 105 0.16 1.68 -7.54
CA VAL A 105 0.80 2.81 -8.24
C VAL A 105 0.57 2.70 -9.75
N ILE A 106 0.82 1.54 -10.35
CA ILE A 106 0.61 1.29 -11.78
C ILE A 106 -0.85 1.53 -12.16
N ALA A 107 -1.80 1.00 -11.37
CA ALA A 107 -3.23 1.16 -11.61
C ALA A 107 -3.66 2.65 -11.51
N CYS A 108 -3.15 3.39 -10.54
CA CYS A 108 -3.39 4.84 -10.41
C CYS A 108 -2.84 5.62 -11.61
N VAL A 109 -1.59 5.35 -12.03
CA VAL A 109 -0.98 6.00 -13.21
C VAL A 109 -1.79 5.71 -14.47
N ARG A 110 -2.17 4.44 -14.71
CA ARG A 110 -3.03 4.07 -15.85
C ARG A 110 -4.36 4.81 -15.83
N SER A 111 -4.97 4.96 -14.65
CA SER A 111 -6.22 5.69 -14.51
C SER A 111 -6.05 7.19 -14.77
N PHE A 112 -4.92 7.80 -14.41
CA PHE A 112 -4.64 9.21 -14.73
C PHE A 112 -4.40 9.44 -16.22
N ILE A 113 -3.72 8.51 -16.89
CA ILE A 113 -3.52 8.57 -18.34
C ILE A 113 -4.87 8.43 -19.07
N ALA A 114 -5.71 7.48 -18.65
CA ALA A 114 -7.04 7.30 -19.22
C ALA A 114 -7.92 8.55 -19.05
N ALA A 115 -7.85 9.21 -17.90
CA ALA A 115 -8.57 10.46 -17.64
C ALA A 115 -8.05 11.67 -18.44
N ARG A 116 -6.83 11.59 -19.01
CA ARG A 116 -6.29 12.62 -19.92
C ARG A 116 -6.59 12.37 -21.40
N LYS A 117 -6.95 11.13 -21.76
CA LYS A 117 -7.30 10.74 -23.14
C LYS A 117 -8.78 10.93 -23.47
N SER A 118 -9.59 11.28 -22.47
CA SER A 118 -11.03 11.52 -22.59
C SER A 118 -11.34 12.98 -22.32
#